data_AF-A0A2V5RNM6-F1
#
_entry.id   AF-A0A2V5RNM6-F1
#
_cell.length_a   1.000
_cell.length_b   1.000
_cell.length_c   1.000
_cell.angle_alpha   90.00
_cell.angle_beta   90.00
_cell.angle_gamma   90.00
#
_symmetry.space_group_name_H-M   'P 1'
#
loop_
_entity.id
_entity.type
_entity.pdbx_description
1 polymer ?
#
loop_
_entity_poly.entity_id
_entity_poly.type
_entity_poly.pdbx_seq_one_letter_code
_entity_poly.pdbx_strand_id
1 'polypeptide(L)'
;MKIYGFIISTTLVVAALIMHAQEAAPPSVDLYEGQEQPEPTPALPPNGPELPELKQLDASFKPPSLGMDAEGTKLRVEWRQLRNRTVNDPAVQAAKTYAQSARTDLEKRNRLREYYDIYYQRMSALATAPEIKLTLQSLKTSHEGLLAQPRVRPTPEGSPTPPIKPVQKKKQEHKHKKNKLKG
;
A
#
# COMPACT_ATOMS: atom_id res chain seq x y z
N MET A 1 2.94 -27.43 -31.61
CA MET A 1 3.59 -27.50 -30.27
C MET A 1 3.14 -26.26 -29.50
N LYS A 2 2.06 -26.22 -28.68
CA LYS A 2 1.60 -27.04 -27.54
C LYS A 2 2.61 -27.12 -26.39
N ILE A 3 2.80 -26.02 -25.65
CA ILE A 3 3.51 -26.04 -24.34
C ILE A 3 2.84 -25.17 -23.24
N TYR A 4 1.84 -24.32 -23.54
CA TYR A 4 1.20 -23.51 -22.49
C TYR A 4 0.12 -24.23 -21.65
N GLY A 5 -0.05 -25.54 -21.82
CA GLY A 5 -1.07 -26.34 -21.14
C GLY A 5 -0.69 -26.92 -19.78
N PHE A 6 0.53 -26.71 -19.27
CA PHE A 6 1.01 -27.43 -18.07
C PHE A 6 1.12 -26.62 -16.77
N ILE A 7 0.92 -25.29 -16.80
CA ILE A 7 1.05 -24.46 -15.57
C ILE A 7 -0.29 -24.28 -14.84
N ILE A 8 -1.43 -24.56 -15.47
CA ILE A 8 -2.75 -24.40 -14.86
C ILE A 8 -3.19 -25.67 -14.10
N SER A 9 -2.48 -26.80 -14.26
CA SER A 9 -2.88 -28.08 -13.65
C SER A 9 -2.30 -28.33 -12.25
N THR A 10 -1.31 -27.56 -11.78
CA THR A 10 -0.62 -27.84 -10.50
C THR A 10 -1.23 -27.15 -9.28
N THR A 11 -2.08 -26.13 -9.45
CA THR A 11 -2.76 -25.47 -8.31
C THR A 11 -4.07 -26.14 -7.90
N LEU A 12 -4.63 -27.04 -8.73
CA LEU A 12 -5.89 -27.73 -8.43
C LEU A 12 -5.71 -29.02 -7.61
N VAL A 13 -4.49 -29.56 -7.53
CA VAL A 13 -4.20 -30.78 -6.75
C VAL A 13 -3.97 -30.49 -5.26
N VAL A 14 -3.57 -29.26 -4.89
CA VAL A 14 -3.36 -28.91 -3.47
C VAL A 14 -4.68 -28.66 -2.73
N ALA A 15 -5.76 -28.32 -3.44
CA ALA A 15 -7.08 -28.11 -2.82
C ALA A 15 -7.83 -29.42 -2.47
N ALA A 16 -7.45 -30.55 -3.08
CA ALA A 16 -8.11 -31.83 -2.84
C ALA A 16 -7.57 -32.61 -1.62
N LEU A 17 -6.42 -32.20 -1.05
CA LEU A 17 -5.82 -32.89 0.10
C LEU A 17 -6.35 -32.44 1.48
N ILE A 18 -7.27 -31.48 1.54
CA ILE A 18 -7.81 -30.93 2.80
C ILE A 18 -9.10 -31.66 3.25
N MET A 19 -9.59 -32.64 2.48
CA MET A 19 -10.94 -33.19 2.66
C MET A 19 -11.04 -34.62 3.23
N HIS A 20 -10.03 -35.19 3.90
CA HIS A 20 -10.20 -36.48 4.61
C HIS A 20 -9.30 -36.65 5.85
N ALA A 21 -9.54 -35.83 6.88
CA ALA A 21 -9.04 -36.12 8.22
C ALA A 21 -10.07 -35.69 9.28
N GLN A 22 -11.25 -36.31 9.24
CA GLN A 22 -12.07 -36.49 10.43
C GLN A 22 -11.92 -37.96 10.81
N GLU A 23 -10.75 -38.31 11.34
CA GLU A 23 -10.56 -39.56 12.06
C GLU A 23 -11.32 -39.43 13.39
N ALA A 24 -12.12 -40.44 13.69
CA ALA A 24 -13.00 -40.50 14.85
C ALA A 24 -12.29 -40.16 16.16
N ALA A 25 -12.96 -39.39 17.03
CA ALA A 25 -12.55 -39.23 18.41
C ALA A 25 -12.54 -40.62 19.09
N PRO A 26 -11.40 -41.10 19.61
CA PRO A 26 -11.42 -42.24 20.51
C PRO A 26 -12.09 -41.82 21.83
N PRO A 27 -12.89 -42.71 22.45
CA PRO A 27 -13.65 -42.42 23.65
C PRO A 27 -12.72 -42.21 24.86
N SER A 28 -13.09 -41.24 25.70
CA SER A 28 -12.73 -41.12 27.13
C SER A 28 -11.33 -41.59 27.53
N VAL A 29 -10.37 -40.66 27.52
CA VAL A 29 -9.15 -40.81 28.31
C VAL A 29 -9.53 -40.59 29.78
N ASP A 30 -9.61 -41.67 30.56
CA ASP A 30 -9.60 -41.61 32.02
C ASP A 30 -8.23 -41.08 32.46
N LEU A 31 -8.15 -39.79 32.77
CA LEU A 31 -6.94 -39.12 33.29
C LEU A 31 -6.79 -39.33 34.81
N TYR A 32 -7.08 -40.52 35.32
CA TYR A 32 -6.85 -40.88 36.73
C TYR A 32 -6.08 -42.19 36.84
N GLU A 33 -4.88 -42.22 36.26
CA GLU A 33 -3.84 -43.15 36.70
C GLU A 33 -2.69 -42.37 37.33
N GLY A 34 -2.48 -42.63 38.62
CA GLY A 34 -1.18 -42.48 39.28
C GLY A 34 -0.69 -41.06 39.54
N GLN A 35 -1.26 -40.39 40.55
CA GLN A 35 -0.52 -39.33 41.25
C GLN A 35 -0.19 -39.81 42.66
N GLU A 36 0.99 -40.41 42.81
CA GLU A 36 1.62 -40.57 44.12
C GLU A 36 1.79 -39.20 44.77
N GLN A 37 1.28 -39.08 45.99
CA GLN A 37 1.35 -37.89 46.82
C GLN A 37 2.78 -37.72 47.35
N PRO A 38 3.51 -36.63 47.02
CA PRO A 38 4.70 -36.28 47.77
C PRO A 38 4.27 -35.52 49.03
N GLU A 39 4.73 -36.01 50.18
CA GLU A 39 4.67 -35.39 51.50
C GLU A 39 5.06 -33.89 51.51
N PRO A 40 4.55 -33.09 52.48
CA PRO A 40 4.75 -31.65 52.50
C PRO A 40 6.14 -31.27 53.04
N THR A 41 6.87 -30.40 52.34
CA THR A 41 8.05 -29.70 52.88
C THR A 41 7.98 -28.21 52.51
N PRO A 42 8.62 -27.29 53.26
CA PRO A 42 7.96 -26.10 53.81
C PRO A 42 8.13 -24.84 52.95
N ALA A 43 7.28 -23.85 53.22
CA ALA A 43 7.11 -22.58 52.50
C ALA A 43 8.39 -21.84 52.10
N LEU A 44 8.48 -21.48 50.81
CA LEU A 44 9.43 -20.48 50.30
C LEU A 44 8.93 -19.04 50.58
N PRO A 45 9.84 -18.05 50.73
CA PRO A 45 9.53 -16.69 51.19
C PRO A 45 8.77 -15.84 50.14
N PRO A 46 8.02 -14.81 50.60
CA PRO A 46 7.12 -14.03 49.75
C PRO A 46 7.90 -12.90 49.07
N ASN A 47 8.46 -13.17 47.89
CA ASN A 47 8.93 -12.08 47.02
C ASN A 47 8.87 -12.50 45.55
N GLY A 48 7.65 -12.59 45.02
CA GLY A 48 7.38 -12.69 43.58
C GLY A 48 6.62 -11.43 43.13
N PRO A 49 6.75 -11.01 41.86
CA PRO A 49 6.00 -9.88 41.33
C PRO A 49 4.50 -10.09 41.60
N GLU A 50 3.81 -9.04 42.08
CA GLU A 50 2.40 -9.08 42.46
C GLU A 50 1.59 -9.79 41.37
N LEU A 51 1.11 -10.99 41.70
CA LEU A 51 0.23 -11.75 40.82
C LEU A 51 -0.96 -10.85 40.51
N PRO A 52 -1.29 -10.61 39.22
CA PRO A 52 -2.38 -9.72 38.85
C PRO A 52 -3.64 -10.16 39.59
N GLU A 53 -4.30 -9.21 40.25
CA GLU A 53 -5.49 -9.50 41.04
C GLU A 53 -6.51 -10.24 40.17
N LEU A 54 -7.21 -11.23 40.74
CA LEU A 54 -8.17 -12.09 40.01
C LEU A 54 -9.18 -11.30 39.15
N LYS A 55 -9.50 -10.06 39.52
CA LYS A 55 -10.37 -9.14 38.77
C LYS A 55 -9.75 -8.67 37.43
N GLN A 56 -8.42 -8.52 37.38
CA GLN A 56 -7.70 -8.19 36.15
C GLN A 56 -7.66 -9.40 35.20
N LEU A 57 -7.50 -10.62 35.74
CA LEU A 57 -7.65 -11.84 34.95
C LEU A 57 -9.07 -11.95 34.37
N ASP A 58 -10.10 -11.78 35.19
CA ASP A 58 -11.49 -11.88 34.73
C ASP A 58 -11.82 -10.83 33.65
N ALA A 59 -11.30 -9.60 33.78
CA ALA A 59 -11.41 -8.59 32.72
C ALA A 59 -10.70 -8.99 31.41
N SER A 60 -9.62 -9.77 31.49
CA SER A 60 -8.87 -10.27 30.33
C SER A 60 -9.58 -11.41 29.60
N PHE A 61 -10.46 -12.14 30.30
CA PHE A 61 -11.30 -13.19 29.71
C PHE A 61 -12.64 -12.68 29.18
N LYS A 62 -12.98 -11.40 29.38
CA LYS A 62 -14.18 -10.82 28.76
C LYS A 62 -13.96 -10.73 27.25
N PRO A 63 -14.76 -11.45 26.43
CA PRO A 63 -14.65 -11.31 24.99
C PRO A 63 -14.92 -9.85 24.61
N PRO A 64 -14.15 -9.29 23.65
CA PRO A 64 -14.37 -7.93 23.18
C PRO A 64 -15.84 -7.75 22.82
N SER A 65 -16.44 -6.65 23.29
CA SER A 65 -17.86 -6.39 23.08
C SER A 65 -18.15 -6.29 21.58
N LEU A 66 -18.90 -7.27 21.06
CA LEU A 66 -19.26 -7.40 19.65
C LEU A 66 -19.87 -6.15 19.01
N GLY A 67 -20.40 -5.19 19.80
CA GLY A 67 -21.05 -3.99 19.29
C GLY A 67 -20.12 -3.04 18.53
N MET A 68 -18.90 -2.82 19.02
CA MET A 68 -17.92 -1.94 18.32
C MET A 68 -17.33 -2.63 17.09
N ASP A 69 -17.09 -3.95 17.19
CA ASP A 69 -16.63 -4.75 16.06
C ASP A 69 -17.72 -4.90 14.98
N ALA A 70 -19.00 -4.90 15.36
CA ALA A 70 -20.12 -4.97 14.42
C ALA A 70 -20.18 -3.73 13.51
N GLU A 71 -19.99 -2.52 14.03
CA GLU A 71 -19.98 -1.31 13.19
C GLU A 71 -18.72 -1.25 12.31
N GLY A 72 -17.56 -1.60 12.87
CA GLY A 72 -16.31 -1.68 12.09
C GLY A 72 -16.35 -2.73 10.97
N THR A 73 -17.04 -3.85 11.20
CA THR A 73 -17.23 -4.90 10.18
C THR A 73 -18.22 -4.47 9.09
N LYS A 74 -19.34 -3.82 9.45
CA LYS A 74 -20.28 -3.23 8.47
C LYS A 74 -19.58 -2.25 7.55
N LEU A 75 -18.81 -1.31 8.10
CA LEU A 75 -18.05 -0.33 7.33
C LEU A 75 -17.07 -1.02 6.36
N ARG A 76 -16.33 -2.04 6.83
CA ARG A 76 -15.40 -2.81 5.99
C ARG A 76 -16.10 -3.53 4.84
N VAL A 77 -17.27 -4.11 5.11
CA VAL A 77 -18.09 -4.76 4.09
C VAL A 77 -18.57 -3.75 3.06
N GLU A 78 -19.04 -2.58 3.49
CA GLU A 78 -19.46 -1.50 2.59
C GLU A 78 -18.30 -1.07 1.68
N TRP A 79 -17.12 -0.81 2.24
CA TRP A 79 -15.92 -0.50 1.46
C TRP A 79 -15.59 -1.55 0.41
N ARG A 80 -15.68 -2.84 0.79
CA ARG A 80 -15.41 -3.96 -0.13
C ARG A 80 -16.43 -4.01 -1.26
N GLN A 81 -17.71 -3.90 -0.93
CA GLN A 81 -18.78 -3.90 -1.93
C GLN A 81 -18.67 -2.72 -2.87
N LEU A 82 -18.39 -1.53 -2.33
CA LEU A 82 -18.22 -0.30 -3.08
C LEU A 82 -17.06 -0.40 -4.08
N ARG A 83 -15.91 -0.90 -3.61
CA ARG A 83 -14.75 -1.17 -4.47
C ARG A 83 -15.06 -2.16 -5.56
N ASN A 84 -15.69 -3.29 -5.22
CA ASN A 84 -16.03 -4.32 -6.20
C ASN A 84 -16.96 -3.78 -7.30
N ARG A 85 -18.00 -3.02 -6.92
CA ARG A 85 -18.91 -2.40 -7.89
C ARG A 85 -18.19 -1.40 -8.79
N THR A 86 -17.36 -0.54 -8.21
CA THR A 86 -16.64 0.50 -8.96
C THR A 86 -15.60 -0.08 -9.92
N VAL A 87 -14.84 -1.09 -9.50
CA VAL A 87 -13.83 -1.76 -10.36
C VAL A 87 -14.47 -2.50 -11.54
N ASN A 88 -15.72 -2.93 -11.37
CA ASN A 88 -16.49 -3.59 -12.42
C ASN A 88 -17.26 -2.62 -13.33
N ASP A 89 -17.22 -1.31 -13.08
CA ASP A 89 -17.85 -0.31 -13.93
C ASP A 89 -17.11 -0.21 -15.28
N PRO A 90 -17.82 -0.28 -16.43
CA PRO A 90 -17.18 -0.26 -17.74
C PRO A 90 -16.44 1.04 -18.04
N ALA A 91 -16.92 2.19 -17.55
CA ALA A 91 -16.25 3.47 -17.74
C ALA A 91 -14.93 3.52 -16.96
N VAL A 92 -14.91 2.95 -15.76
CA VAL A 92 -13.69 2.83 -14.93
C VAL A 92 -12.66 1.92 -15.61
N GLN A 93 -13.10 0.78 -16.16
CA GLN A 93 -12.22 -0.14 -16.88
C GLN A 93 -11.68 0.46 -18.19
N ALA A 94 -12.53 1.17 -18.94
CA ALA A 94 -12.13 1.89 -20.15
C ALA A 94 -11.10 2.97 -19.82
N ALA A 95 -11.32 3.79 -18.80
CA ALA A 95 -10.37 4.81 -18.37
C ALA A 95 -9.04 4.19 -17.91
N LYS A 96 -9.09 3.06 -17.18
CA LYS A 96 -7.89 2.35 -16.73
C LYS A 96 -7.06 1.82 -17.91
N THR A 97 -7.70 1.16 -18.87
CA THR A 97 -7.04 0.61 -20.06
C THR A 97 -6.50 1.74 -20.95
N TYR A 98 -7.25 2.83 -21.10
CA TYR A 98 -6.80 4.04 -21.79
C TYR A 98 -5.55 4.63 -21.15
N ALA A 99 -5.51 4.75 -19.82
CA ALA A 99 -4.32 5.21 -19.09
C ALA A 99 -3.12 4.25 -19.27
N GLN A 100 -3.36 2.94 -19.27
CA GLN A 100 -2.31 1.93 -19.50
C GLN A 100 -1.75 1.94 -20.93
N SER A 101 -2.55 2.36 -21.92
CA SER A 101 -2.13 2.44 -23.32
C SER A 101 -1.26 3.67 -23.66
N ALA A 102 -0.97 4.54 -22.67
CA ALA A 102 -0.14 5.73 -22.87
C ALA A 102 1.27 5.37 -23.38
N ARG A 103 1.80 6.18 -24.30
CA ARG A 103 3.12 5.95 -24.90
C ARG A 103 4.24 6.64 -24.12
N THR A 104 3.91 7.70 -23.41
CA THR A 104 4.84 8.48 -22.61
C THR A 104 4.41 8.55 -21.14
N ASP A 105 5.36 8.80 -20.24
CA ASP A 105 5.06 8.95 -18.81
C ASP A 105 4.15 10.16 -18.55
N LEU A 106 4.39 11.28 -19.24
CA LEU A 106 3.57 12.48 -19.11
C LEU A 106 2.10 12.21 -19.50
N GLU A 107 1.88 11.53 -20.63
CA GLU A 107 0.54 11.10 -21.03
C GLU A 107 -0.06 10.16 -20.00
N LYS A 108 0.71 9.17 -19.52
CA LYS A 108 0.23 8.19 -18.53
C LYS A 108 -0.26 8.88 -17.27
N ARG A 109 0.50 9.85 -16.73
CA ARG A 109 0.09 10.60 -15.53
C ARG A 109 -1.17 11.43 -15.79
N ASN A 110 -1.28 12.09 -16.94
CA ASN A 110 -2.49 12.86 -17.28
C ASN A 110 -3.72 11.95 -17.36
N ARG A 111 -3.61 10.82 -18.08
CA ARG A 111 -4.70 9.83 -18.17
C ARG A 111 -4.99 9.14 -16.84
N LEU A 112 -3.98 8.97 -15.97
CA LEU A 112 -4.19 8.45 -14.62
C LEU A 112 -4.97 9.43 -13.74
N ARG A 113 -4.79 10.76 -13.90
CA ARG A 113 -5.65 11.74 -13.23
C ARG A 113 -7.10 11.60 -13.69
N GLU A 114 -7.34 11.54 -15.00
CA GLU A 114 -8.68 11.29 -15.55
C GLU A 114 -9.28 9.96 -15.04
N TYR A 115 -8.48 8.90 -14.97
CA TYR A 115 -8.91 7.62 -14.39
C TYR A 115 -9.31 7.76 -12.92
N TYR A 116 -8.51 8.45 -12.10
CA TYR A 116 -8.84 8.66 -10.69
C TYR A 116 -10.08 9.54 -10.51
N ASP A 117 -10.24 10.58 -11.33
CA ASP A 117 -11.46 11.39 -11.38
C ASP A 117 -12.70 10.51 -11.58
N ILE A 118 -12.71 9.70 -12.64
CA ILE A 118 -13.82 8.80 -12.96
C ILE A 118 -14.01 7.76 -11.85
N TYR A 119 -12.94 7.13 -11.38
CA TYR A 119 -12.98 6.10 -10.34
C TYR A 119 -13.62 6.64 -9.05
N TYR A 120 -13.15 7.76 -8.54
CA TYR A 120 -13.65 8.34 -7.29
C TYR A 120 -15.01 9.01 -7.44
N GLN A 121 -15.34 9.56 -8.63
CA GLN A 121 -16.68 10.05 -8.91
C GLN A 121 -17.70 8.90 -8.90
N ARG A 122 -17.41 7.77 -9.55
CA ARG A 122 -18.29 6.59 -9.52
C ARG A 122 -18.39 6.01 -8.12
N MET A 123 -17.26 5.91 -7.41
CA MET A 123 -17.22 5.40 -6.04
C MET A 123 -18.04 6.28 -5.08
N SER A 124 -17.93 7.61 -5.18
CA SER A 124 -18.68 8.53 -4.32
C SER A 124 -20.16 8.63 -4.66
N ALA A 125 -20.53 8.44 -5.93
CA ALA A 125 -21.93 8.36 -6.35
C ALA A 125 -22.64 7.12 -5.79
N LEU A 126 -21.92 6.01 -5.62
CA LEU A 126 -22.44 4.77 -5.04
C LEU A 126 -22.41 4.76 -3.50
N ALA A 127 -21.60 5.62 -2.88
CA ALA A 127 -21.47 5.69 -1.43
C ALA A 127 -22.72 6.35 -0.81
N THR A 128 -23.27 5.73 0.24
CA THR A 128 -24.42 6.29 0.97
C THR A 128 -23.95 7.10 2.17
N ALA A 129 -22.97 6.60 2.92
CA ALA A 129 -22.45 7.26 4.11
C ALA A 129 -21.64 8.52 3.77
N PRO A 130 -21.86 9.66 4.48
CA PRO A 130 -21.11 10.90 4.26
C PRO A 130 -19.63 10.78 4.66
N GLU A 131 -19.33 9.98 5.69
CA GLU A 131 -17.94 9.72 6.14
C GLU A 131 -17.10 9.04 5.05
N ILE A 132 -17.71 8.10 4.32
CA ILE A 132 -17.07 7.44 3.18
C ILE A 132 -16.79 8.46 2.08
N LYS A 133 -17.72 9.38 1.78
CA LYS A 133 -17.49 10.40 0.74
C LYS A 133 -16.31 11.31 1.08
N LEU A 134 -16.17 11.72 2.34
CA LEU A 134 -15.08 12.58 2.78
C LEU A 134 -13.72 11.86 2.71
N THR A 135 -13.68 10.61 3.17
CA THR A 135 -12.46 9.78 3.06
C THR A 135 -12.09 9.49 1.61
N LEU A 136 -13.06 9.28 0.71
CA LEU A 136 -12.83 9.13 -0.73
C LEU A 136 -12.18 10.37 -1.36
N GLN A 137 -12.59 11.58 -0.95
CA GLN A 137 -11.95 12.81 -1.43
C GLN A 137 -10.48 12.89 -0.99
N SER A 138 -10.20 12.57 0.27
CA SER A 138 -8.81 12.50 0.77
C SER A 138 -7.98 11.47 0.00
N LEU A 139 -8.52 10.28 -0.23
CA LEU A 139 -7.87 9.22 -1.01
C LEU A 139 -7.62 9.64 -2.48
N LYS A 140 -8.57 10.36 -3.09
CA LYS A 140 -8.40 10.94 -4.43
C LYS A 140 -7.22 11.90 -4.45
N THR A 141 -7.20 12.88 -3.55
CA THR A 141 -6.11 13.87 -3.47
C THR A 141 -4.75 13.20 -3.22
N SER A 142 -4.72 12.17 -2.36
CA SER A 142 -3.51 11.37 -2.13
C SER A 142 -3.01 10.69 -3.41
N HIS A 143 -3.91 10.00 -4.14
CA HIS A 143 -3.54 9.33 -5.39
C HIS A 143 -3.08 10.31 -6.48
N GLU A 144 -3.74 11.46 -6.62
CA GLU A 144 -3.32 12.50 -7.57
C GLU A 144 -1.98 13.13 -7.17
N GLY A 145 -1.74 13.30 -5.87
CA GLY A 145 -0.48 13.77 -5.32
C GLY A 145 0.70 12.85 -5.67
N LEU A 146 0.48 11.53 -5.67
CA LEU A 146 1.50 10.55 -6.10
C LEU A 146 1.85 10.66 -7.59
N LEU A 147 0.99 11.28 -8.41
CA LEU A 147 1.27 11.54 -9.83
C LEU A 147 2.05 12.84 -10.05
N ALA A 148 2.25 13.68 -9.03
CA ALA A 148 3.04 14.89 -9.18
C ALA A 148 4.51 14.53 -9.41
N GLN A 149 5.17 15.19 -10.37
CA GLN A 149 6.61 15.01 -10.57
C GLN A 149 7.32 16.12 -9.80
N PRO A 150 8.36 15.81 -9.00
CA PRO A 150 9.20 16.82 -8.42
C PRO A 150 9.88 17.63 -9.54
N ARG A 151 9.97 18.94 -9.35
CA ARG A 151 10.56 19.83 -10.35
C ARG A 151 12.07 19.59 -10.40
N VAL A 152 12.57 19.09 -11.52
CA VAL A 152 14.01 18.78 -11.71
C VAL A 152 14.85 20.04 -11.90
N ARG A 153 14.22 21.17 -12.25
CA ARG A 153 14.90 22.46 -12.42
C ARG A 153 14.38 23.47 -11.41
N PRO A 154 15.25 24.15 -10.64
CA PRO A 154 14.83 25.26 -9.83
C PRO A 154 14.23 26.34 -10.72
N THR A 155 13.09 26.88 -10.30
CA THR A 155 12.56 28.13 -10.85
C THR A 155 13.59 29.22 -10.53
N PRO A 156 14.04 30.04 -11.51
CA PRO A 156 14.84 31.20 -11.18
C PRO A 156 13.96 32.17 -10.38
N GLU A 157 14.09 32.15 -9.05
CA GLU A 157 13.65 33.25 -8.20
C GLU A 157 14.61 34.41 -8.43
N GLY A 158 14.28 35.22 -9.42
CA GLY A 158 15.10 36.36 -9.81
C GLY A 158 14.73 36.81 -11.21
N SER A 159 14.08 37.97 -11.28
CA SER A 159 14.06 38.81 -12.48
C SER A 159 15.44 38.82 -13.13
N PRO A 160 15.58 38.69 -14.46
CA PRO A 160 16.89 38.64 -15.09
C PRO A 160 17.59 39.98 -14.88
N THR A 161 18.60 40.02 -14.01
CA THR A 161 19.62 41.06 -14.07
C THR A 161 20.23 40.97 -15.48
N PRO A 162 20.25 42.06 -16.26
CA PRO A 162 20.74 42.01 -17.63
C PRO A 162 22.20 41.53 -17.65
N PRO A 163 22.60 40.74 -18.66
CA PRO A 163 23.93 40.19 -18.73
C PRO A 163 24.96 41.33 -18.85
N ILE A 164 25.88 41.42 -17.90
CA ILE A 164 27.06 42.26 -18.02
C ILE A 164 27.85 41.75 -19.24
N LYS A 165 27.98 42.61 -20.25
CA LYS A 165 28.72 42.32 -21.48
C LYS A 165 30.15 41.85 -21.12
N PRO A 166 30.68 40.81 -21.78
CA PRO A 166 32.05 40.39 -21.53
C PRO A 166 33.01 41.48 -21.98
N VAL A 167 33.87 41.93 -21.06
CA VAL A 167 35.01 42.80 -21.33
C VAL A 167 35.88 42.14 -22.40
N GLN A 168 36.00 42.80 -23.55
CA GLN A 168 36.86 42.36 -24.64
C GLN A 168 38.32 42.34 -24.16
N LYS A 169 38.88 41.15 -23.96
CA LYS A 169 40.33 40.98 -23.84
C LYS A 169 40.96 41.36 -25.18
N LYS A 170 41.66 42.49 -25.22
CA LYS A 170 42.51 42.92 -26.33
C LYS A 170 43.42 41.77 -26.74
N LYS A 171 43.21 41.21 -27.93
CA LYS A 171 44.14 40.32 -28.61
C LYS A 171 45.43 41.11 -28.88
N GLN A 172 46.52 40.75 -28.21
CA GLN A 172 47.84 41.22 -28.60
C GLN A 172 48.23 40.52 -29.90
N GLU A 173 48.34 41.32 -30.96
CA GLU A 173 48.72 40.90 -32.30
C GLU A 173 50.24 40.70 -32.34
N HIS A 174 50.70 39.45 -32.33
CA HIS A 174 52.10 39.12 -32.55
C HIS A 174 52.45 39.35 -34.03
N LYS A 175 53.14 40.47 -34.30
CA LYS A 175 53.74 40.77 -35.60
C LYS A 175 54.82 39.74 -35.95
N HIS A 176 54.54 38.86 -36.92
CA HIS A 176 55.57 38.08 -37.61
C HIS A 176 56.28 38.95 -38.66
N LYS A 177 57.54 39.31 -38.38
CA LYS A 177 58.43 40.02 -39.30
C LYS A 177 58.92 39.04 -40.37
N LYS A 178 58.31 39.10 -41.56
CA LYS A 178 58.75 38.36 -42.75
C LYS A 178 59.84 39.19 -43.45
N ASN A 179 61.11 38.86 -43.19
CA ASN A 179 62.21 39.37 -44.00
C ASN A 179 62.11 38.74 -45.40
N LYS A 180 61.80 39.55 -46.41
CA LYS A 180 62.06 39.24 -47.81
C LYS A 180 63.22 40.10 -48.30
N LEU A 181 64.29 39.38 -48.65
CA LEU A 181 65.42 39.75 -49.49
C LEU A 181 64.99 40.56 -50.73
N LYS A 182 65.81 41.55 -51.13
CA LYS A 182 66.45 41.66 -52.47
C LYS A 182 66.96 43.09 -52.71
N GLY A 183 68.11 43.20 -53.38
CA GLY A 183 68.61 44.43 -53.98
C GLY A 183 70.11 44.48 -53.95
#